data_AF-A0A485NB21-F1
#
_entry.id   AF-A0A485NB21-F1
#
_cell.length_a   1.000
_cell.length_b   1.000
_cell.length_c   1.000
_cell.angle_alpha   90.00
_cell.angle_beta   90.00
_cell.angle_gamma   90.00
#
_symmetry.space_group_name_H-M   'P 1'
#
loop_
_entity.id
_entity.type
_entity.pdbx_description
1 polymer ?
#
loop_
_entity_poly.entity_id
_entity_poly.type
_entity_poly.pdbx_seq_one_letter_code
_entity_poly.pdbx_strand_id
1 'polypeptide(L)'
;LIMAKKREILDFQPVIKPLTVEEALYNIPWLDKEKDHISFIQLQRSKPGLGIDQMLWESEENDDQITYTDFVISGEIIGELNCLTNKPMICSATCKTVVETCFIPKSHLYEAFEQCCPHIEYKMWLKLGLSITAKKIRERLSYKDWNYKMQLKLCNVCIKDIPKNTKTDIYDETVIYVILIHGAVEDCQLRKAYKAPSLIPITCYQVQGTEDFTKVMIVQTFVDVKKFRWNTRKYVPSHKASLPTTPTCELDFFE
;
A
#
# COMPACT_ATOMS: atom_id res chain seq x y z
N LEU A 1 40.29 -10.46 -24.07
CA LEU A 1 39.78 -11.68 -23.39
C LEU A 1 38.37 -11.54 -22.80
N ILE A 2 37.96 -10.37 -22.27
CA ILE A 2 36.63 -10.17 -21.65
C ILE A 2 35.46 -10.15 -22.66
N MET A 3 35.69 -9.74 -23.91
CA MET A 3 34.66 -9.68 -24.96
C MET A 3 34.22 -11.07 -25.48
N ALA A 4 35.05 -12.10 -25.34
CA ALA A 4 34.71 -13.46 -25.78
C ALA A 4 33.76 -14.18 -24.80
N LYS A 5 33.82 -13.84 -23.50
CA LYS A 5 32.93 -14.41 -22.46
C LYS A 5 31.52 -13.83 -22.45
N LYS A 6 31.26 -12.72 -23.14
CA LYS A 6 29.93 -12.09 -23.19
C LYS A 6 28.93 -12.90 -24.05
N ARG A 7 29.43 -13.73 -24.97
CA ARG A 7 28.59 -14.54 -25.87
C ARG A 7 28.06 -15.83 -25.22
N GLU A 8 28.68 -16.33 -24.14
CA GLU A 8 28.27 -17.55 -23.44
C GLU A 8 27.23 -17.31 -22.31
N ILE A 9 26.95 -16.07 -21.92
CA ILE A 9 26.00 -15.77 -20.82
C ILE A 9 24.53 -15.94 -21.28
N LEU A 10 24.26 -15.92 -22.59
CA LEU A 10 22.91 -16.03 -23.14
C LEU A 10 22.33 -17.46 -23.09
N ASP A 11 23.17 -18.47 -22.84
CA ASP A 11 22.76 -19.89 -22.79
C ASP A 11 22.60 -20.43 -21.36
N PHE A 12 22.73 -19.58 -20.32
CA PHE A 12 22.38 -20.00 -18.97
C PHE A 12 20.86 -20.03 -18.84
N GLN A 13 20.30 -21.23 -18.72
CA GLN A 13 18.95 -21.37 -18.21
C GLN A 13 18.87 -20.65 -16.85
N PRO A 14 17.79 -19.90 -16.58
CA PRO A 14 17.65 -19.22 -15.31
C PRO A 14 17.75 -20.27 -14.18
N VAL A 15 18.78 -20.14 -13.34
CA VAL A 15 19.04 -21.04 -12.21
C VAL A 15 17.87 -21.04 -11.23
N ILE A 16 17.06 -19.98 -11.25
CA ILE A 16 15.83 -19.84 -10.49
C ILE A 16 14.66 -19.93 -11.48
N LYS A 17 13.83 -20.96 -11.30
CA LYS A 17 12.59 -21.11 -12.08
C LYS A 17 11.72 -19.85 -11.89
N PRO A 18 11.22 -19.21 -12.96
CA PRO A 18 10.26 -18.12 -12.84
C PRO A 18 9.03 -18.56 -12.05
N LEU A 19 8.53 -17.69 -11.18
CA LEU A 19 7.27 -17.90 -10.47
C LEU A 19 6.14 -18.01 -11.49
N THR A 20 5.33 -19.04 -11.36
CA THR A 20 4.08 -19.15 -12.09
C THR A 20 3.12 -18.04 -11.67
N VAL A 21 2.11 -17.81 -12.51
CA VAL A 21 1.05 -16.83 -12.30
C VAL A 21 0.29 -17.08 -10.99
N GLU A 22 0.06 -18.35 -10.64
CA GLU A 22 -0.54 -18.75 -9.36
C GLU A 22 0.40 -18.51 -8.18
N GLU A 23 1.68 -18.89 -8.30
CA GLU A 23 2.67 -18.68 -7.25
C GLU A 23 2.91 -17.19 -7.00
N ALA A 24 2.90 -16.35 -8.04
CA ALA A 24 3.02 -14.91 -7.92
C ALA A 24 1.87 -14.32 -7.10
N LEU A 25 0.62 -14.70 -7.39
CA LEU A 25 -0.55 -14.25 -6.62
C LEU A 25 -0.54 -14.76 -5.19
N TYR A 26 -0.16 -16.02 -4.98
CA TYR A 26 -0.09 -16.61 -3.65
C TYR A 26 0.92 -15.88 -2.74
N ASN A 27 1.95 -15.28 -3.34
CA ASN A 27 2.98 -14.53 -2.64
C ASN A 27 2.65 -13.04 -2.48
N ILE A 28 1.52 -12.54 -3.00
CA ILE A 28 1.08 -11.16 -2.77
C ILE A 28 0.66 -11.01 -1.29
N PRO A 29 1.33 -10.15 -0.50
CA PRO A 29 1.09 -10.09 0.94
C PRO A 29 -0.34 -9.70 1.31
N TRP A 30 -0.97 -8.82 0.53
CA TRP A 30 -2.32 -8.34 0.83
C TRP A 30 -3.44 -9.30 0.39
N LEU A 31 -3.12 -10.36 -0.36
CA LEU A 31 -4.05 -11.46 -0.63
C LEU A 31 -4.08 -12.49 0.50
N ASP A 32 -3.08 -12.49 1.39
CA ASP A 32 -3.02 -13.30 2.62
C ASP A 32 -3.25 -14.80 2.41
N LYS A 33 -2.88 -15.30 1.22
CA LYS A 33 -3.07 -16.71 0.81
C LYS A 33 -4.54 -17.16 0.87
N GLU A 34 -5.48 -16.21 0.90
CA GLU A 34 -6.90 -16.47 0.98
C GLU A 34 -7.41 -16.89 -0.39
N LYS A 35 -7.92 -18.12 -0.47
CA LYS A 35 -8.30 -18.73 -1.75
C LYS A 35 -9.34 -17.90 -2.50
N ASP A 36 -10.29 -17.32 -1.78
CA ASP A 36 -11.36 -16.52 -2.38
C ASP A 36 -10.79 -15.23 -3.00
N HIS A 37 -9.90 -14.53 -2.30
CA HIS A 37 -9.22 -13.34 -2.84
C HIS A 37 -8.35 -13.67 -4.07
N ILE A 38 -7.57 -14.75 -3.99
CA ILE A 38 -6.73 -15.20 -5.10
C ILE A 38 -7.60 -15.57 -6.30
N SER A 39 -8.66 -16.34 -6.08
CA SER A 39 -9.56 -16.80 -7.14
C SER A 39 -10.29 -15.63 -7.81
N PHE A 40 -10.73 -14.63 -7.04
CA PHE A 40 -11.38 -13.43 -7.58
C PHE A 40 -10.45 -12.66 -8.51
N ILE A 41 -9.21 -12.42 -8.08
CA ILE A 41 -8.20 -11.75 -8.90
C ILE A 41 -7.81 -12.58 -10.12
N GLN A 42 -7.76 -13.92 -10.01
CA GLN A 42 -7.52 -14.80 -11.14
C GLN A 42 -8.65 -14.77 -12.17
N LEU A 43 -9.91 -14.80 -11.72
CA LEU A 43 -11.08 -14.86 -12.57
C LEU A 43 -11.28 -13.57 -13.36
N GLN A 44 -10.90 -12.45 -12.77
CA GLN A 44 -10.96 -11.13 -13.40
C GLN A 44 -9.68 -10.78 -14.16
N ARG A 45 -8.66 -11.64 -14.23
CA ARG A 45 -7.44 -11.27 -14.98
C ARG A 45 -7.71 -11.18 -16.48
N SER A 46 -7.41 -10.03 -17.07
CA SER A 46 -7.22 -9.90 -18.50
C SER A 46 -5.85 -10.47 -18.89
N LYS A 47 -5.77 -11.15 -20.04
CA LYS A 47 -4.48 -11.56 -20.62
C LYS A 47 -3.59 -10.32 -20.78
N PRO A 48 -2.27 -10.41 -20.51
CA PRO A 48 -1.38 -9.29 -20.74
C PRO A 48 -1.48 -8.89 -22.21
N GLY A 49 -2.06 -7.72 -22.47
CA GLY A 49 -2.02 -7.12 -23.78
C GLY A 49 -0.59 -6.69 -24.05
N LEU A 50 -0.04 -7.04 -25.21
CA LEU A 50 1.11 -6.35 -25.79
C LEU A 50 0.67 -4.93 -26.16
N GLY A 51 0.59 -4.06 -25.15
CA GLY A 51 0.33 -2.64 -25.32
C GLY A 51 1.61 -1.96 -25.80
N ILE A 52 1.84 -1.97 -27.10
CA ILE A 52 2.70 -0.99 -27.74
C ILE A 52 1.80 0.24 -27.90
N ASP A 53 1.90 1.20 -26.97
CA ASP A 53 1.47 2.55 -27.28
C ASP A 53 2.56 3.52 -26.84
N GLN A 54 3.26 4.02 -27.85
CA GLN A 54 4.42 4.89 -27.74
C GLN A 54 3.90 6.33 -27.60
N MET A 55 3.52 6.74 -26.39
CA MET A 55 3.41 8.17 -26.07
C MET A 55 4.69 8.62 -25.37
N LEU A 56 5.70 8.89 -26.21
CA LEU A 56 6.88 9.69 -25.86
C LEU A 56 6.41 11.13 -25.64
N TRP A 57 6.26 11.52 -24.37
CA TRP A 57 6.27 12.94 -24.02
C TRP A 57 7.72 13.30 -23.70
N GLU A 58 8.42 13.86 -24.69
CA GLU A 58 9.67 14.57 -24.45
C GLU A 58 9.33 15.84 -23.67
N SER A 59 9.49 15.81 -22.34
CA SER A 59 9.49 17.04 -21.54
C SER A 59 10.93 17.50 -21.41
N GLU A 60 11.19 18.69 -21.96
CA GLU A 60 12.47 19.40 -21.93
C GLU A 60 13.08 19.44 -20.53
N GLU A 61 14.37 19.12 -20.47
CA GLU A 61 15.22 19.20 -19.29
C GLU A 61 15.19 20.61 -18.70
N ASN A 62 14.81 20.73 -17.42
CA ASN A 62 15.32 21.79 -16.54
C ASN A 62 15.31 21.36 -15.06
N ASP A 63 16.48 21.57 -14.46
CA ASP A 63 16.85 21.63 -13.03
C ASP A 63 16.67 20.41 -12.11
N ASP A 64 17.82 19.77 -11.84
CA ASP A 64 18.28 19.26 -10.53
C ASP A 64 17.31 18.43 -9.67
N GLN A 65 16.38 17.71 -10.30
CA GLN A 65 15.61 16.69 -9.59
C GLN A 65 16.50 15.46 -9.42
N ILE A 66 17.09 15.30 -8.23
CA ILE A 66 17.80 14.08 -7.81
C ILE A 66 16.90 12.88 -8.14
N THR A 67 17.21 12.21 -9.25
CA THR A 67 16.41 11.09 -9.74
C THR A 67 16.77 9.88 -8.90
N TYR A 68 16.04 9.71 -7.80
CA TYR A 68 16.22 8.58 -6.91
C TYR A 68 15.81 7.30 -7.66
N THR A 69 16.80 6.46 -7.97
CA THR A 69 16.63 5.22 -8.74
C THR A 69 16.71 4.04 -7.79
N ASP A 70 15.62 3.29 -7.67
CA ASP A 70 15.59 2.01 -6.95
C ASP A 70 15.69 0.83 -7.93
N PHE A 71 16.32 -0.24 -7.48
CA PHE A 71 16.36 -1.51 -8.20
C PHE A 71 15.35 -2.48 -7.60
N VAL A 72 14.54 -3.06 -8.46
CA VAL A 72 13.44 -3.96 -8.11
C VAL A 72 13.77 -5.36 -8.63
N ILE A 73 13.52 -6.38 -7.82
CA ILE A 73 13.77 -7.80 -8.18
C ILE A 73 12.44 -8.55 -8.38
N SER A 74 12.53 -9.81 -8.81
CA SER A 74 11.36 -10.69 -8.95
C SER A 74 10.56 -10.79 -7.64
N GLY A 75 9.23 -10.76 -7.73
CA GLY A 75 8.30 -10.82 -6.59
C GLY A 75 7.81 -9.47 -6.09
N GLU A 76 8.39 -8.37 -6.57
CA GLU A 76 7.96 -7.02 -6.21
C GLU A 76 6.71 -6.56 -6.99
N ILE A 77 5.94 -5.67 -6.37
CA ILE A 77 4.68 -5.16 -6.91
C ILE A 77 4.81 -3.64 -7.09
N ILE A 78 4.39 -3.15 -8.26
CA ILE A 78 4.45 -1.72 -8.61
C ILE A 78 3.02 -1.21 -8.81
N GLY A 79 2.77 0.05 -8.42
CA GLY A 79 1.48 0.73 -8.65
C GLY A 79 0.45 0.59 -7.51
N GLU A 80 0.79 -0.06 -6.39
CA GLU A 80 -0.12 -0.25 -5.25
C GLU A 80 -0.61 1.08 -4.67
N LEU A 81 0.30 2.04 -4.46
CA LEU A 81 -0.06 3.36 -3.92
C LEU A 81 -0.98 4.13 -4.88
N ASN A 82 -0.75 4.01 -6.19
CA ASN A 82 -1.56 4.66 -7.22
C ASN A 82 -2.98 4.08 -7.30
N CYS A 83 -3.11 2.77 -7.06
CA CYS A 83 -4.41 2.12 -6.94
C CYS A 83 -5.19 2.66 -5.73
N LEU A 84 -4.54 2.76 -4.58
CA LEU A 84 -5.17 3.23 -3.33
C LEU A 84 -5.51 4.73 -3.34
N THR A 85 -4.69 5.56 -3.99
CA THR A 85 -4.83 7.03 -3.94
C THR A 85 -5.53 7.62 -5.16
N ASN A 86 -5.77 6.82 -6.18
CA ASN A 86 -6.25 7.28 -7.49
C ASN A 86 -5.36 8.35 -8.15
N LYS A 87 -4.10 8.49 -7.74
CA LYS A 87 -3.13 9.42 -8.34
C LYS A 87 -2.33 8.74 -9.46
N PRO A 88 -1.89 9.48 -10.49
CA PRO A 88 -1.06 8.94 -11.56
C PRO A 88 0.31 8.49 -11.04
N MET A 89 0.92 7.54 -11.73
CA MET A 89 2.26 7.06 -11.41
C MET A 89 3.28 8.17 -11.64
N ILE A 90 4.16 8.40 -10.66
CA ILE A 90 5.17 9.46 -10.69
C ILE A 90 6.56 8.95 -11.07
N CYS A 91 6.70 7.66 -11.33
CA CYS A 91 7.96 7.03 -11.70
C CYS A 91 7.80 6.22 -12.99
N SER A 92 8.92 6.08 -13.71
CA SER A 92 9.04 5.13 -14.81
C SER A 92 9.78 3.88 -14.33
N ALA A 93 9.49 2.75 -14.97
CA ALA A 93 10.18 1.49 -14.73
C ALA A 93 10.76 0.96 -16.04
N THR A 94 12.05 0.65 -16.03
CA THR A 94 12.76 0.12 -17.21
C THR A 94 13.38 -1.22 -16.87
N CYS A 95 13.09 -2.22 -17.69
CA CYS A 95 13.60 -3.57 -17.50
C CYS A 95 15.08 -3.64 -17.91
N LYS A 96 15.95 -4.05 -16.98
CA LYS A 96 17.37 -4.31 -17.29
C LYS A 96 17.62 -5.74 -17.77
N THR A 97 16.67 -6.63 -17.51
CA THR A 97 16.68 -8.03 -17.93
C THR A 97 15.36 -8.35 -18.63
N VAL A 98 15.29 -9.51 -19.28
CA VAL A 98 13.99 -10.08 -19.69
C VAL A 98 13.18 -10.35 -18.42
N VAL A 99 11.93 -9.88 -18.37
CA VAL A 99 11.02 -10.05 -17.24
C VAL A 99 9.66 -10.48 -17.73
N GLU A 100 8.94 -11.22 -16.89
CA GLU A 100 7.52 -11.50 -17.03
C GLU A 100 6.78 -10.74 -15.93
N THR A 101 5.69 -10.05 -16.29
CA THR A 101 4.92 -9.24 -15.36
C THR A 101 3.45 -9.66 -15.39
N CYS A 102 2.83 -9.68 -14.22
CA CYS A 102 1.39 -9.84 -14.09
C CYS A 102 0.74 -8.45 -14.00
N PHE A 103 -0.29 -8.22 -14.81
CA PHE A 103 -1.07 -7.00 -14.74
C PHE A 103 -2.41 -7.25 -14.02
N ILE A 104 -2.74 -6.39 -13.06
CA ILE A 104 -4.04 -6.39 -12.38
C ILE A 104 -4.72 -5.05 -12.71
N PRO A 105 -5.81 -5.04 -13.48
CA PRO A 105 -6.55 -3.84 -13.76
C PRO A 105 -7.10 -3.20 -12.49
N LYS A 106 -7.06 -1.88 -12.45
CA LYS A 106 -7.54 -1.09 -11.31
C LYS A 106 -9.03 -1.28 -11.03
N SER A 107 -9.86 -1.41 -12.07
CA SER A 107 -11.29 -1.71 -11.94
C SER A 107 -11.53 -2.97 -11.12
N HIS A 108 -10.77 -4.03 -11.37
CA HIS A 108 -10.94 -5.30 -10.65
C HIS A 108 -10.50 -5.21 -9.20
N LEU A 109 -9.51 -4.38 -8.88
CA LEU A 109 -9.16 -4.10 -7.48
C LEU A 109 -10.28 -3.35 -6.77
N TYR A 110 -10.93 -2.39 -7.44
CA TYR A 110 -12.03 -1.63 -6.84
C TYR A 110 -13.26 -2.50 -6.63
N GLU A 111 -13.60 -3.35 -7.59
CA GLU A 111 -14.61 -4.39 -7.41
C GLU A 111 -14.25 -5.31 -6.23
N ALA A 112 -12.98 -5.70 -6.08
CA ALA A 112 -12.54 -6.52 -4.94
C ALA A 112 -12.69 -5.80 -3.58
N PHE A 113 -12.44 -4.49 -3.53
CA PHE A 113 -12.62 -3.69 -2.31
C PHE A 113 -14.09 -3.63 -1.90
N GLU A 114 -15.00 -3.51 -2.88
CA GLU A 114 -16.44 -3.45 -2.65
C GLU A 114 -17.07 -4.83 -2.38
N GLN A 115 -16.69 -5.86 -3.14
CA GLN A 115 -17.37 -7.17 -3.18
C GLN A 115 -16.72 -8.23 -2.29
N CYS A 116 -15.38 -8.28 -2.20
CA CYS A 116 -14.68 -9.35 -1.49
C CYS A 116 -14.39 -8.98 -0.03
N CYS A 117 -13.80 -7.80 0.22
CA CYS A 117 -13.69 -7.23 1.56
C CYS A 117 -12.93 -5.88 1.58
N PRO A 118 -13.32 -4.90 2.42
CA PRO A 118 -12.50 -3.72 2.72
C PRO A 118 -11.14 -4.08 3.38
N HIS A 119 -10.98 -5.34 3.81
CA HIS A 119 -9.73 -5.86 4.34
C HIS A 119 -8.59 -5.86 3.31
N ILE A 120 -8.88 -6.01 2.00
CA ILE A 120 -7.81 -5.97 0.98
C ILE A 120 -7.19 -4.57 0.95
N GLU A 121 -8.01 -3.52 0.91
CA GLU A 121 -7.53 -2.13 0.94
C GLU A 121 -6.69 -1.87 2.22
N TYR A 122 -7.22 -2.28 3.38
CA TYR A 122 -6.48 -2.18 4.65
C TYR A 122 -5.15 -2.95 4.60
N LYS A 123 -5.12 -4.17 4.07
CA LYS A 123 -3.92 -5.00 3.95
C LYS A 123 -2.89 -4.39 2.99
N MET A 124 -3.34 -3.74 1.91
CA MET A 124 -2.45 -2.98 1.03
C MET A 124 -1.83 -1.80 1.76
N TRP A 125 -2.63 -1.02 2.50
CA TRP A 125 -2.11 0.06 3.37
C TRP A 125 -1.14 -0.46 4.43
N LEU A 126 -1.43 -1.61 5.03
CA LEU A 126 -0.58 -2.25 6.01
C LEU A 126 0.77 -2.64 5.41
N LYS A 127 0.79 -3.26 4.22
CA LYS A 127 2.02 -3.60 3.49
C LYS A 127 2.87 -2.37 3.20
N LEU A 128 2.27 -1.32 2.62
CA LEU A 128 2.96 -0.06 2.32
C LEU A 128 3.48 0.61 3.59
N GLY A 129 2.63 0.66 4.62
CA GLY A 129 2.96 1.25 5.91
C GLY A 129 4.12 0.54 6.59
N LEU A 130 4.16 -0.80 6.56
CA LEU A 130 5.27 -1.59 7.11
C LEU A 130 6.60 -1.25 6.41
N SER A 131 6.58 -1.18 5.07
CA SER A 131 7.77 -0.83 4.28
C SER A 131 8.29 0.57 4.61
N ILE A 132 7.39 1.57 4.62
CA ILE A 132 7.71 2.96 4.96
C ILE A 132 8.22 3.07 6.39
N THR A 133 7.55 2.40 7.33
CA THR A 133 7.91 2.40 8.76
C THR A 133 9.28 1.77 8.97
N ALA A 134 9.56 0.62 8.37
CA ALA A 134 10.86 -0.04 8.45
C ALA A 134 11.97 0.88 7.91
N LYS A 135 11.73 1.56 6.78
CA LYS A 135 12.67 2.55 6.21
C LYS A 135 12.91 3.72 7.17
N LYS A 136 11.84 4.32 7.71
CA LYS A 136 11.93 5.48 8.62
C LYS A 136 12.58 5.16 9.96
N ILE A 137 12.34 3.98 10.51
CA ILE A 137 13.01 3.53 11.73
C ILE A 137 14.51 3.31 11.45
N ARG A 138 14.86 2.71 10.30
CA ARG A 138 16.26 2.48 9.90
C ARG A 138 17.05 3.77 9.69
N GLU A 139 16.41 4.84 9.20
CA GLU A 139 17.04 6.17 9.07
C GLU A 139 17.44 6.77 10.44
N ARG A 140 16.78 6.37 11.53
CA ARG A 140 16.98 6.94 12.88
C ARG A 140 17.83 6.09 13.80
N LEU A 141 17.81 4.78 13.62
CA LEU A 141 18.52 3.83 14.47
C LEU A 141 19.88 3.48 13.87
N SER A 142 20.87 3.21 14.73
CA SER A 142 22.12 2.64 14.24
C SER A 142 21.85 1.22 13.72
N TYR A 143 22.60 0.76 12.72
CA TYR A 143 22.42 -0.59 12.15
C TYR A 143 22.49 -1.70 13.24
N LYS A 144 23.24 -1.47 14.33
CA LYS A 144 23.34 -2.40 15.47
C LYS A 144 22.05 -2.50 16.29
N ASP A 145 21.20 -1.48 16.26
CA ASP A 145 19.94 -1.45 17.00
C ASP A 145 18.80 -2.14 16.24
N TRP A 146 19.03 -2.51 14.97
CA TRP A 146 18.12 -3.33 14.18
C TRP A 146 18.22 -4.81 14.56
N ASN A 147 17.55 -5.18 15.64
CA ASN A 147 17.55 -6.56 16.15
C ASN A 147 16.17 -7.22 16.05
N TYR A 148 16.10 -8.50 16.42
CA TYR A 148 14.87 -9.29 16.50
C TYR A 148 13.74 -8.60 17.30
N LYS A 149 14.08 -7.84 18.35
CA LYS A 149 13.10 -7.07 19.14
C LYS A 149 12.42 -5.98 18.31
N MET A 150 13.11 -5.41 17.32
CA MET A 150 12.51 -4.46 16.38
C MET A 150 11.55 -5.15 15.41
N GLN A 151 11.91 -6.33 14.91
CA GLN A 151 11.00 -7.14 14.09
C GLN A 151 9.71 -7.46 14.84
N LEU A 152 9.82 -7.85 16.12
CA LEU A 152 8.66 -8.07 16.98
C LEU A 152 7.81 -6.79 17.11
N LYS A 153 8.39 -5.61 17.34
CA LYS A 153 7.63 -4.35 17.43
C LYS A 153 6.84 -4.07 16.15
N LEU A 154 7.40 -4.40 14.99
CA LEU A 154 6.70 -4.27 13.70
C LEU A 154 5.55 -5.27 13.51
N CYS A 155 5.41 -6.27 14.39
CA CYS A 155 4.24 -7.13 14.42
C CYS A 155 3.03 -6.51 15.12
N ASN A 156 3.23 -5.56 16.05
CA ASN A 156 2.14 -4.90 16.77
C ASN A 156 1.87 -3.50 16.21
N VAL A 157 1.23 -3.47 15.05
CA VAL A 157 1.04 -2.26 14.27
C VAL A 157 -0.37 -2.17 13.72
N CYS A 158 -0.87 -0.95 13.56
CA CYS A 158 -2.15 -0.69 12.92
C CYS A 158 -2.12 0.56 12.05
N ILE A 159 -3.02 0.59 11.07
CA ILE A 159 -3.25 1.76 10.23
C ILE A 159 -4.41 2.56 10.81
N LYS A 160 -4.24 3.87 10.90
CA LYS A 160 -5.27 4.80 11.37
C LYS A 160 -5.47 5.93 10.36
N ASP A 161 -6.73 6.25 10.10
CA ASP A 161 -7.13 7.42 9.33
C ASP A 161 -7.09 8.67 10.20
N ILE A 162 -6.52 9.75 9.66
CA ILE A 162 -6.54 11.07 10.28
C ILE A 162 -7.47 11.96 9.45
N PRO A 163 -8.72 12.20 9.92
CA PRO A 163 -9.67 13.03 9.19
C PRO A 163 -9.19 14.47 9.05
N LYS A 164 -9.55 15.08 7.92
CA LYS A 164 -9.27 16.48 7.62
C LYS A 164 -9.94 17.39 8.65
N ASN A 165 -9.21 18.39 9.15
CA ASN A 165 -9.72 19.41 10.08
C ASN A 165 -10.36 18.85 11.36
N THR A 166 -10.05 17.61 11.72
CA THR A 166 -10.61 16.94 12.91
C THR A 166 -9.46 16.49 13.80
N LYS A 167 -9.47 16.95 15.05
CA LYS A 167 -8.45 16.60 16.03
C LYS A 167 -8.50 15.11 16.34
N THR A 168 -7.35 14.46 16.28
CA THR A 168 -7.18 13.03 16.49
C THR A 168 -6.00 12.78 17.40
N ASP A 169 -6.24 12.07 18.51
CA ASP A 169 -5.18 11.59 19.39
C ASP A 169 -4.40 10.45 18.70
N ILE A 170 -3.08 10.54 18.70
CA ILE A 170 -2.20 9.58 18.02
C ILE A 170 -1.16 8.91 18.94
N TYR A 171 -0.89 9.50 20.10
CA TYR A 171 -0.01 8.92 21.11
C TYR A 171 -0.76 8.67 22.41
N ASP A 172 -0.56 7.47 22.95
CA ASP A 172 -0.91 7.06 24.31
C ASP A 172 0.30 6.35 24.95
N GLU A 173 0.12 5.82 26.17
CA GLU A 173 1.18 5.12 26.92
C GLU A 173 1.74 3.88 26.22
N THR A 174 0.99 3.29 25.29
CA THR A 174 1.34 2.06 24.59
C THR A 174 2.02 2.32 23.24
N VAL A 175 1.89 3.52 22.68
CA VAL A 175 2.41 3.86 21.36
C VAL A 175 3.90 4.19 21.42
N ILE A 176 4.69 3.49 20.61
CA ILE A 176 6.14 3.70 20.47
C ILE A 176 6.43 4.73 19.37
N TYR A 177 5.85 4.53 18.19
CA TYR A 177 6.09 5.37 17.02
C TYR A 177 4.80 5.59 16.25
N VAL A 178 4.62 6.82 15.76
CA VAL A 178 3.60 7.16 14.77
C VAL A 178 4.29 7.63 13.50
N ILE A 179 4.09 6.90 12.41
CA ILE A 179 4.68 7.19 11.11
C ILE A 179 3.56 7.68 10.20
N LEU A 180 3.67 8.90 9.71
CA LEU A 180 2.82 9.40 8.64
C LEU A 180 3.22 8.73 7.33
N ILE A 181 2.33 7.92 6.76
CA ILE A 181 2.61 7.09 5.57
C ILE A 181 2.02 7.69 4.29
N HIS A 182 0.92 8.44 4.38
CA HIS A 182 0.34 9.17 3.25
C HIS A 182 -0.37 10.45 3.72
N GLY A 183 -0.31 11.49 2.90
CA GLY A 183 -0.95 12.78 3.12
C GLY A 183 -0.12 13.71 3.99
N ALA A 184 -0.79 14.60 4.71
CA ALA A 184 -0.17 15.59 5.58
C ALA A 184 -1.01 15.82 6.84
N VAL A 185 -0.32 16.05 7.95
CA VAL A 185 -0.94 16.39 9.23
C VAL A 185 -0.38 17.68 9.79
N GLU A 186 -1.14 18.32 10.66
CA GLU A 186 -0.73 19.47 11.44
C GLU A 186 -0.83 19.13 12.94
N ASP A 187 0.22 19.46 13.69
CA ASP A 187 0.22 19.42 15.15
C ASP A 187 -0.75 20.47 15.70
N CYS A 188 -1.75 20.03 16.47
CA CYS A 188 -2.74 20.93 17.04
C CYS A 188 -2.16 21.89 18.09
N GLN A 189 -1.03 21.55 18.72
CA GLN A 189 -0.38 22.38 19.74
C GLN A 189 0.61 23.35 19.11
N LEU A 190 1.60 22.82 18.37
CA LEU A 190 2.69 23.62 17.82
C LEU A 190 2.36 24.24 16.45
N ARG A 191 1.20 23.93 15.85
CA ARG A 191 0.81 24.37 14.51
C ARG A 191 1.82 24.00 13.42
N LYS A 192 2.61 22.95 13.69
CA LYS A 192 3.65 22.47 12.78
C LYS A 192 3.09 21.42 11.83
N ALA A 193 3.31 21.63 10.54
CA ALA A 193 2.90 20.68 9.50
C ALA A 193 3.95 19.59 9.27
N TYR A 194 3.49 18.37 9.02
CA TYR A 194 4.27 17.21 8.64
C TYR A 194 3.72 16.62 7.34
N LYS A 195 4.60 16.28 6.41
CA LYS A 195 4.24 15.61 5.15
C LYS A 195 4.75 14.18 5.13
N ALA A 196 4.01 13.29 4.48
CA ALA A 196 4.41 11.90 4.32
C ALA A 196 5.61 11.76 3.34
N PRO A 197 6.46 10.73 3.51
CA PRO A 197 6.57 9.88 4.68
C PRO A 197 7.38 10.57 5.80
N SER A 198 6.90 10.56 7.05
CA SER A 198 7.64 11.13 8.18
C SER A 198 7.31 10.48 9.52
N LEU A 199 8.27 10.52 10.45
CA LEU A 199 8.04 10.15 11.84
C LEU A 199 7.45 11.36 12.58
N ILE A 200 6.27 11.20 13.18
CA ILE A 200 5.65 12.25 14.00
C ILE A 200 6.26 12.19 15.40
N PRO A 201 6.79 13.29 15.96
CA PRO A 201 7.41 13.29 17.29
C PRO A 201 6.43 12.87 18.40
N ILE A 202 6.94 12.19 19.42
CA ILE A 202 6.17 11.79 20.62
C ILE A 202 5.59 12.99 21.40
N THR A 203 6.12 14.19 21.18
CA THR A 203 5.59 15.43 21.77
C THR A 203 4.28 15.87 21.12
N CYS A 204 3.92 15.30 19.98
CA CYS A 204 2.74 15.65 19.20
C CYS A 204 1.59 14.69 19.51
N TYR A 205 0.84 14.96 20.59
CA TYR A 205 -0.24 14.07 21.05
C TYR A 205 -1.48 14.11 20.15
N GLN A 206 -1.82 15.30 19.64
CA GLN A 206 -3.01 15.55 18.82
C GLN A 206 -2.62 16.16 17.48
N VAL A 207 -3.14 15.54 16.41
CA VAL A 207 -2.98 16.01 15.04
C VAL A 207 -4.32 16.16 14.35
N GLN A 208 -4.35 16.95 13.29
CA GLN A 208 -5.45 16.99 12.34
C GLN A 208 -4.92 16.77 10.92
N GLY A 209 -5.71 16.13 10.07
CA GLY A 209 -5.36 15.97 8.67
C GLY A 209 -5.51 17.30 7.93
N THR A 210 -4.62 17.57 6.98
CA THR A 210 -4.73 18.75 6.09
C THR A 210 -5.14 18.38 4.67
N GLU A 211 -5.06 17.09 4.32
CA GLU A 211 -5.48 16.55 3.03
C GLU A 211 -6.76 15.72 3.19
N ASP A 212 -7.45 15.46 2.07
CA ASP A 212 -8.73 14.73 2.06
C ASP A 212 -8.57 13.29 2.55
N PHE A 213 -7.35 12.74 2.45
CA PHE A 213 -7.05 11.39 2.87
C PHE A 213 -5.64 11.29 3.45
N THR A 214 -5.57 11.02 4.76
CA THR A 214 -4.31 10.97 5.51
C THR A 214 -4.25 9.68 6.32
N LYS A 215 -3.15 8.94 6.17
CA LYS A 215 -2.93 7.65 6.82
C LYS A 215 -1.69 7.70 7.69
N VAL A 216 -1.82 7.22 8.92
CA VAL A 216 -0.69 6.99 9.82
C VAL A 216 -0.58 5.51 10.17
N MET A 217 0.64 5.07 10.39
CA MET A 217 0.95 3.78 10.98
C MET A 217 1.35 3.97 12.44
N ILE A 218 0.66 3.26 13.33
CA ILE A 218 0.93 3.30 14.76
C ILE A 218 1.63 2.00 15.14
N VAL A 219 2.80 2.12 15.75
CA VAL A 219 3.60 1.00 16.28
C VAL A 219 3.45 0.99 17.79
N GLN A 220 2.98 -0.11 18.35
CA GLN A 220 2.66 -0.24 19.77
C GLN A 220 3.61 -1.20 20.49
N THR A 221 3.74 -0.99 21.80
CA THR A 221 4.38 -1.94 22.72
C THR A 221 3.52 -3.19 22.86
N PHE A 222 4.14 -4.34 23.14
CA PHE A 222 3.42 -5.56 23.50
C PHE A 222 2.86 -5.41 24.92
N VAL A 223 1.77 -4.67 25.11
CA VAL A 223 1.00 -4.81 26.35
C VAL A 223 0.20 -6.10 26.24
N ASP A 224 0.69 -7.12 26.95
CA ASP A 224 0.09 -8.42 27.25
C ASP A 224 -1.00 -8.93 26.26
N VAL A 225 -0.59 -9.83 25.37
CA VAL A 225 -1.47 -10.58 24.43
C VAL A 225 -2.58 -11.35 25.18
N LYS A 226 -2.52 -11.44 26.52
CA LYS A 226 -3.57 -11.95 27.39
C LYS A 226 -4.76 -10.99 27.53
N LYS A 227 -5.48 -10.71 26.43
CA LYS A 227 -6.95 -10.45 26.42
C LYS A 227 -7.57 -10.10 25.06
N PHE A 228 -6.85 -10.11 23.94
CA PHE A 228 -7.48 -9.91 22.64
C PHE A 228 -7.86 -11.24 21.98
N ARG A 229 -8.91 -11.88 22.53
CA ARG A 229 -9.75 -12.78 21.73
C ARG A 229 -10.45 -11.91 20.68
N TRP A 230 -10.16 -12.21 19.42
CA TRP A 230 -10.76 -11.63 18.22
C TRP A 230 -12.29 -11.59 18.32
N ASN A 231 -12.85 -10.44 18.71
CA ASN A 231 -14.26 -10.14 18.49
C ASN A 231 -14.37 -9.39 17.17
N THR A 232 -14.64 -10.12 16.09
CA THR A 232 -14.78 -9.65 14.70
C THR A 232 -16.02 -8.79 14.47
N ARG A 233 -16.52 -8.09 15.48
CA ARG A 233 -17.70 -7.22 15.35
C ARG A 233 -17.36 -5.85 15.87
N LYS A 234 -17.01 -4.96 14.93
CA LYS A 234 -17.34 -3.51 14.88
C LYS A 234 -16.34 -2.78 13.97
N TYR A 235 -16.24 -3.19 12.71
CA TYR A 235 -16.01 -2.19 11.67
C TYR A 235 -17.39 -1.69 11.26
N VAL A 236 -17.67 -0.41 11.52
CA VAL A 236 -18.87 0.28 11.04
C VAL A 236 -18.39 1.25 9.97
N PRO A 237 -18.68 1.00 8.68
CA PRO A 237 -18.33 1.94 7.63
C PRO A 237 -19.09 3.26 7.87
N SER A 238 -18.39 4.39 7.87
CA SER A 238 -19.03 5.72 7.88
C SER A 238 -19.38 6.16 6.46
N HIS A 239 -20.23 5.40 5.78
CA HIS A 239 -20.88 5.89 4.56
C HIS A 239 -22.39 5.72 4.73
N LYS A 240 -23.04 6.82 5.14
CA LYS A 240 -24.49 6.96 4.95
C LYS A 240 -24.72 7.06 3.44
N ALA A 241 -25.21 5.98 2.83
CA ALA A 241 -25.91 6.10 1.57
C ALA A 241 -27.23 6.84 1.84
N SER A 242 -27.37 8.04 1.30
CA SER A 242 -28.69 8.64 1.11
C SER A 242 -29.43 7.80 0.07
N LEU A 243 -30.40 7.01 0.53
CA LEU A 243 -31.39 6.35 -0.33
C LEU A 243 -32.09 7.41 -1.20
N PRO A 244 -32.18 7.22 -2.53
CA PRO A 244 -33.20 7.90 -3.29
C PRO A 244 -34.56 7.27 -2.97
N THR A 245 -35.48 8.10 -2.48
CA THR A 245 -36.89 7.81 -2.30
C THR A 245 -37.48 7.37 -3.64
N THR A 246 -38.01 6.15 -3.71
CA THR A 246 -38.86 5.69 -4.80
C THR A 246 -40.19 6.47 -4.78
N PRO A 247 -40.62 7.08 -5.90
CA PRO A 247 -42.03 7.37 -6.09
C PRO A 247 -42.72 6.14 -6.68
N THR A 248 -43.74 5.70 -5.96
CA THR A 248 -44.85 4.85 -6.43
C THR A 248 -45.39 5.33 -7.77
N CYS A 249 -45.41 4.44 -8.77
CA CYS A 249 -46.37 4.49 -9.86
C CYS A 249 -47.03 3.12 -9.97
N GLU A 250 -48.30 3.08 -9.58
CA GLU A 250 -49.27 2.06 -9.95
C GLU A 250 -49.33 1.95 -11.47
N LEU A 251 -49.30 0.72 -11.99
CA LEU A 251 -49.85 0.41 -13.29
C LEU A 251 -50.67 -0.86 -13.16
N ASP A 252 -51.97 -0.64 -13.18
CA ASP A 252 -53.02 -1.63 -13.36
C ASP A 252 -52.76 -2.50 -14.58
N PHE A 253 -52.91 -3.80 -14.43
CA PHE A 253 -53.31 -4.67 -15.53
C PHE A 253 -54.44 -5.58 -15.02
N PHE A 254 -55.64 -5.29 -15.51
CA PHE A 254 -56.77 -6.21 -15.56
C PHE A 254 -56.51 -7.29 -16.62
N GLU A 255 -56.99 -8.50 -16.32
CA GLU A 255 -57.26 -9.69 -17.18
C GLU A 255 -56.47 -9.90 -18.49
#